data_AF-A0A1G3ZQI3-F1
#
_entry.id   AF-A0A1G3ZQI3-F1
#
_cell.length_a   1.000
_cell.length_b   1.000
_cell.length_c   1.000
_cell.angle_alpha   90.00
_cell.angle_beta   90.00
_cell.angle_gamma   90.00
#
_symmetry.space_group_name_H-M   'P 1'
#
loop_
_entity.id
_entity.type
_entity.pdbx_description
1 polymer ?
#
loop_
_entity_poly.entity_id
_entity_poly.type
_entity_poly.pdbx_seq_one_letter_code
_entity_poly.pdbx_strand_id
1 'polypeptide(L)'
;MMGRTGANIRNYTELEAQARKALEVFARDVRMAGNVSWNGGSPSDATNVTLALPNATLPASNTEITYFWDTDSTSATYRCFCRKAGAYDSTNVPTVLVRNVTVFHIYGFKIGGGTTTATNALDTKQVQLNLTASRTSTTVVTATDLVLSARFILRNKSVTI
;
A
#
# COMPACT_ATOMS: atom_id res chain seq x y z
N MET A 1 -34.47 5.64 15.74
CA MET A 1 -33.45 5.76 14.67
C MET A 1 -32.00 5.77 15.17
N MET A 2 -31.71 5.53 16.47
CA MET A 2 -30.34 5.60 17.04
C MET A 2 -29.39 4.42 16.69
N GLY A 3 -29.92 3.25 16.30
CA GLY A 3 -29.07 2.11 15.88
C GLY A 3 -28.36 2.34 14.54
N ARG A 4 -28.88 3.24 13.70
CA ARG A 4 -28.38 3.54 12.35
C ARG A 4 -27.06 4.33 12.40
N THR A 5 -26.99 5.31 13.30
CA THR A 5 -25.80 6.15 13.48
C THR A 5 -24.66 5.35 14.15
N GLY A 6 -24.98 4.47 15.10
CA GLY A 6 -23.97 3.65 15.81
C GLY A 6 -23.24 2.64 14.93
N ALA A 7 -23.94 1.98 13.99
CA ALA A 7 -23.32 1.02 13.08
C ALA A 7 -22.40 1.69 12.05
N ASN A 8 -22.81 2.85 11.52
CA ASN A 8 -22.02 3.61 10.54
C ASN A 8 -20.76 4.20 11.19
N ILE A 9 -20.87 4.74 12.41
CA ILE A 9 -19.70 5.23 13.17
C ILE A 9 -18.68 4.10 13.37
N ARG A 10 -19.12 2.89 13.75
CA ARG A 10 -18.21 1.75 13.95
C ARG A 10 -17.45 1.36 12.68
N ASN A 11 -18.14 1.31 11.54
CA ASN A 11 -17.51 0.99 10.26
C ASN A 11 -16.48 2.05 9.84
N TYR A 12 -16.81 3.33 10.03
CA TYR A 12 -15.89 4.43 9.75
C TYR A 12 -14.66 4.40 10.66
N THR A 13 -14.85 4.23 11.98
CA THR A 13 -13.74 4.15 12.94
C THR A 13 -12.82 2.97 12.66
N GLU A 14 -13.36 1.82 12.24
CA GLU A 14 -12.56 0.65 11.88
C GLU A 14 -11.73 0.91 10.61
N LEU A 15 -12.35 1.46 9.55
CA LEU A 15 -11.65 1.81 8.31
C LEU A 15 -10.56 2.85 8.55
N GLU A 16 -10.83 3.86 9.37
CA GLU A 16 -9.87 4.89 9.72
C GLU A 16 -8.69 4.30 10.53
N ALA A 17 -8.97 3.42 11.50
CA ALA A 17 -7.93 2.73 12.25
C ALA A 17 -7.05 1.83 11.36
N GLN A 18 -7.66 1.09 10.43
CA GLN A 18 -6.96 0.29 9.44
C GLN A 18 -6.07 1.17 8.55
N ALA A 19 -6.60 2.27 8.02
CA ALA A 19 -5.86 3.19 7.16
C ALA A 19 -4.68 3.85 7.87
N ARG A 20 -4.86 4.34 9.11
CA ARG A 20 -3.75 4.93 9.89
C ARG A 20 -2.64 3.90 10.14
N LYS A 21 -3.01 2.68 10.54
CA LYS A 21 -2.05 1.59 10.74
C LYS A 21 -1.33 1.23 9.44
N ALA A 22 -2.06 1.13 8.34
CA ALA A 22 -1.51 0.82 7.01
C ALA A 22 -0.49 1.88 6.58
N LEU A 23 -0.82 3.17 6.74
CA LEU A 23 0.11 4.27 6.45
C LEU A 23 1.35 4.25 7.33
N GLU A 24 1.20 3.97 8.62
CA GLU A 24 2.35 3.95 9.53
C GLU A 24 3.32 2.82 9.15
N VAL A 25 2.80 1.62 8.92
CA VAL A 25 3.59 0.46 8.50
C VAL A 25 4.24 0.70 7.14
N PHE A 26 3.48 1.21 6.17
CA PHE A 26 3.99 1.53 4.85
C PHE A 26 5.06 2.64 4.89
N ALA A 27 4.82 3.72 5.62
CA ALA A 27 5.77 4.83 5.77
C ALA A 27 7.08 4.39 6.42
N ARG A 28 7.00 3.51 7.43
CA ARG A 28 8.17 2.93 8.09
C ARG A 28 9.00 2.13 7.10
N ASP A 29 8.36 1.22 6.37
CA ASP A 29 9.03 0.36 5.41
C ASP A 29 9.63 1.18 4.25
N VAL A 30 8.89 2.13 3.67
CA VAL A 30 9.41 3.00 2.60
C VAL A 30 10.62 3.81 3.05
N ARG A 31 10.62 4.33 4.29
CA ARG A 31 11.77 5.09 4.80
C ARG A 31 13.01 4.22 5.03
N MET A 32 12.82 2.95 5.41
CA MET A 32 13.91 2.00 5.61
C MET A 32 14.40 1.36 4.32
N ALA A 33 13.58 1.34 3.27
CA ALA A 33 13.89 0.66 2.02
C ALA A 33 15.16 1.20 1.35
N GLY A 34 16.08 0.29 1.07
CA GLY A 34 17.31 0.55 0.31
C GLY A 34 17.12 0.45 -1.20
N ASN A 35 16.08 -0.23 -1.65
CA ASN A 35 15.69 -0.30 -3.06
C ASN A 35 14.18 -0.50 -3.22
N VAL A 36 13.69 -0.22 -4.42
CA VAL A 36 12.29 -0.42 -4.83
C VAL A 36 12.25 -1.11 -6.18
N SER A 37 11.32 -2.05 -6.36
CA SER A 37 11.00 -2.67 -7.63
C SER A 37 9.49 -2.67 -7.86
N TRP A 38 9.12 -2.72 -9.13
CA TRP A 38 7.73 -2.65 -9.59
C TRP A 38 7.48 -3.91 -10.42
N ASN A 39 6.52 -4.74 -10.02
CA ASN A 39 6.21 -5.98 -10.71
C ASN A 39 4.91 -5.78 -11.51
N GLY A 40 4.87 -6.20 -12.78
CA GLY A 40 3.65 -6.13 -13.59
C GLY A 40 3.13 -4.71 -13.89
N GLY A 41 3.92 -3.66 -13.69
CA GLY A 41 3.54 -2.27 -13.98
C GLY A 41 4.72 -1.29 -13.95
N SER A 42 4.51 -0.12 -14.55
CA SER A 42 5.43 1.03 -14.46
C SER A 42 5.19 1.78 -13.15
N PRO A 43 6.20 2.47 -12.56
CA PRO A 43 5.97 3.37 -11.43
C PRO A 43 4.92 4.46 -11.72
N SER A 44 4.50 4.63 -12.96
CA SER A 44 3.46 5.59 -13.34
C SER A 44 2.02 5.14 -13.17
N ASP A 45 1.77 3.84 -12.99
CA ASP A 45 0.44 3.32 -12.67
C ASP A 45 0.55 1.85 -12.24
N ALA A 46 0.97 1.60 -11.00
CA ALA A 46 1.15 0.25 -10.50
C ALA A 46 0.10 -0.10 -9.44
N THR A 47 -0.17 -1.39 -9.31
CA THR A 47 -1.02 -1.98 -8.26
C THR A 47 -0.22 -2.67 -7.16
N ASN A 48 1.11 -2.63 -7.27
CA ASN A 48 2.02 -3.23 -6.32
C ASN A 48 3.36 -2.50 -6.31
N VAL A 49 4.10 -2.70 -5.23
CA VAL A 49 5.49 -2.26 -5.08
C VAL A 49 6.22 -3.24 -4.18
N THR A 50 7.47 -3.55 -4.51
CA THR A 50 8.33 -4.39 -3.68
C THR A 50 9.45 -3.51 -3.13
N LEU A 51 9.63 -3.55 -1.81
CA LEU A 51 10.62 -2.77 -1.07
C LEU A 51 11.70 -3.71 -0.54
N ALA A 52 12.96 -3.37 -0.78
CA ALA A 52 14.10 -4.07 -0.18
C ALA A 52 14.44 -3.43 1.16
N LEU A 53 14.05 -4.07 2.26
CA LEU A 53 14.33 -3.62 3.62
C LEU A 53 15.60 -4.30 4.16
N PRO A 54 16.35 -3.67 5.06
CA PRO A 54 17.47 -4.33 5.73
C PRO A 54 16.98 -5.54 6.54
N ASN A 55 17.66 -6.69 6.40
CA ASN A 55 17.32 -7.89 7.15
C ASN A 55 17.94 -7.83 8.55
N ALA A 56 17.10 -7.90 9.58
CA ALA A 56 17.54 -7.84 10.98
C ALA A 56 18.37 -9.07 11.42
N THR A 57 18.19 -10.20 10.75
CA THR A 57 18.88 -11.46 11.06
C THR A 57 20.15 -11.65 10.23
N LEU A 58 20.16 -11.12 9.00
CA LEU A 58 21.29 -11.22 8.06
C LEU A 58 21.65 -9.81 7.55
N PRO A 59 22.52 -9.06 8.25
CA PRO A 59 22.78 -7.64 7.96
C PRO A 59 23.31 -7.33 6.56
N ALA A 60 23.91 -8.33 5.90
CA ALA A 60 24.43 -8.21 4.53
C ALA A 60 23.36 -8.48 3.45
N SER A 61 22.14 -8.86 3.83
CA SER A 61 21.04 -9.16 2.92
C SER A 61 19.88 -8.21 3.15
N ASN A 62 19.13 -7.95 2.08
CA ASN A 62 17.83 -7.32 2.19
C ASN A 62 16.73 -8.37 2.28
N THR A 63 15.67 -8.06 3.03
CA THR A 63 14.40 -8.76 2.99
C THR A 63 13.46 -7.98 2.08
N GLU A 64 12.90 -8.66 1.09
CA GLU A 64 11.87 -8.06 0.25
C GLU A 64 10.53 -8.05 0.98
N ILE A 65 9.83 -6.93 0.89
CA ILE A 65 8.44 -6.80 1.35
C ILE A 65 7.63 -6.26 0.18
N THR A 66 6.62 -7.02 -0.22
CA THR A 66 5.70 -6.61 -1.28
C THR A 66 4.43 -6.05 -0.70
N TYR A 67 4.04 -4.87 -1.18
CA TYR A 67 2.74 -4.26 -0.98
C TYR A 67 1.95 -4.38 -2.27
N PHE A 68 0.71 -4.84 -2.19
CA PHE A 68 -0.12 -5.05 -3.38
C PHE A 68 -1.60 -4.89 -3.08
N TRP A 69 -2.36 -4.51 -4.10
CA TRP A 69 -3.80 -4.61 -4.09
C TRP A 69 -4.22 -5.95 -4.71
N ASP A 70 -4.94 -6.75 -3.92
CA ASP A 70 -5.47 -8.01 -4.38
C ASP A 70 -6.74 -7.80 -5.21
N THR A 71 -6.62 -8.12 -6.49
CA THR A 71 -7.71 -8.00 -7.47
C THR A 71 -8.29 -9.34 -7.89
N ASP A 72 -7.77 -10.46 -7.34
CA ASP A 72 -8.25 -11.79 -7.66
C ASP A 72 -9.53 -12.11 -6.87
N SER A 73 -10.65 -12.23 -7.58
CA SER A 73 -11.96 -12.54 -6.99
C SER A 73 -12.04 -13.88 -6.26
N THR A 74 -11.08 -14.79 -6.52
CA THR A 74 -11.00 -16.11 -5.88
C THR A 74 -10.14 -16.08 -4.61
N SER A 75 -9.36 -15.03 -4.40
CA SER A 75 -8.49 -14.89 -3.24
C SER A 75 -9.28 -14.57 -1.96
N ALA A 76 -8.85 -15.15 -0.84
CA ALA A 76 -9.39 -14.84 0.48
C ALA A 76 -9.17 -13.37 0.89
N THR A 77 -8.23 -12.68 0.22
CA THR A 77 -7.95 -11.26 0.43
C THR A 77 -8.44 -10.38 -0.72
N TYR A 78 -9.36 -10.85 -1.54
CA TYR A 78 -9.95 -10.06 -2.63
C TYR A 78 -10.35 -8.66 -2.16
N ARG A 79 -9.97 -7.64 -2.95
CA ARG A 79 -10.19 -6.21 -2.67
C ARG A 79 -9.55 -5.74 -1.36
N CYS A 80 -8.43 -6.32 -0.98
CA CYS A 80 -7.65 -5.84 0.16
C CYS A 80 -6.33 -5.23 -0.30
N PHE A 81 -5.91 -4.17 0.40
CA PHE A 81 -4.53 -3.74 0.37
C PHE A 81 -3.73 -4.61 1.35
N CYS A 82 -2.70 -5.27 0.83
CA CYS A 82 -1.98 -6.31 1.52
C CYS A 82 -0.48 -6.01 1.56
N ARG A 83 0.18 -6.59 2.57
CA ARG A 83 1.63 -6.61 2.75
C ARG A 83 2.08 -8.06 2.91
N LYS A 84 3.07 -8.51 2.15
CA LYS A 84 3.67 -9.85 2.31
C LYS A 84 5.19 -9.79 2.30
N ALA A 85 5.82 -10.80 2.90
CA ALA A 85 7.26 -10.98 2.80
C ALA A 85 7.64 -11.68 1.48
N GLY A 86 8.82 -11.36 0.96
CA GLY A 86 9.33 -11.83 -0.33
C GLY A 86 8.83 -11.03 -1.53
N ALA A 87 9.30 -11.46 -2.71
CA ALA A 87 8.91 -10.94 -4.02
C ALA A 87 7.40 -11.05 -4.31
N TYR A 88 6.96 -10.39 -5.38
CA TYR A 88 5.55 -10.31 -5.76
C TYR A 88 4.90 -11.67 -6.06
N ASP A 89 5.65 -12.65 -6.55
CA ASP A 89 5.18 -14.02 -6.84
C ASP A 89 5.35 -14.98 -5.66
N SER A 90 5.86 -14.51 -4.51
CA SER A 90 6.03 -15.35 -3.32
C SER A 90 4.69 -15.92 -2.84
N THR A 91 4.70 -17.16 -2.36
CA THR A 91 3.53 -17.84 -1.79
C THR A 91 3.34 -17.55 -0.30
N ASN A 92 4.07 -16.57 0.25
CA ASN A 92 3.97 -16.19 1.66
C ASN A 92 2.58 -15.60 1.95
N VAL A 93 2.03 -15.96 3.11
CA VAL A 93 0.71 -15.50 3.52
C VAL A 93 0.71 -13.97 3.68
N PRO A 94 -0.18 -13.24 2.99
CA PRO A 94 -0.25 -11.80 3.10
C PRO A 94 -0.94 -11.36 4.40
N THR A 95 -0.45 -10.27 4.97
CA THR A 95 -1.13 -9.52 6.02
C THR A 95 -2.03 -8.47 5.38
N VAL A 96 -3.33 -8.54 5.67
CA VAL A 96 -4.30 -7.53 5.24
C VAL A 96 -4.11 -6.24 6.04
N LEU A 97 -3.94 -5.12 5.34
CA LEU A 97 -3.80 -3.79 5.94
C LEU A 97 -5.11 -3.00 5.89
N VAL A 98 -5.77 -2.98 4.73
CA VAL A 98 -7.05 -2.30 4.53
C VAL A 98 -7.97 -3.21 3.73
N ARG A 99 -9.23 -3.35 4.17
CA ARG A 99 -10.26 -4.15 3.50
C ARG A 99 -11.19 -3.30 2.64
N ASN A 100 -11.82 -3.94 1.66
CA ASN A 100 -12.83 -3.36 0.78
C ASN A 100 -12.34 -2.16 -0.04
N VAL A 101 -11.11 -2.27 -0.54
CA VAL A 101 -10.52 -1.30 -1.47
C VAL A 101 -11.27 -1.36 -2.81
N THR A 102 -11.69 -0.20 -3.30
CA THR A 102 -12.41 0.00 -4.57
C THR A 102 -11.51 0.57 -5.64
N VAL A 103 -10.65 1.52 -5.26
CA VAL A 103 -9.69 2.20 -6.12
C VAL A 103 -8.33 2.09 -5.45
N PHE A 104 -7.30 1.74 -6.22
CA PHE A 104 -5.94 1.65 -5.73
C PHE A 104 -4.96 2.02 -6.82
N HIS A 105 -4.06 2.93 -6.50
CA HIS A 105 -2.91 3.23 -7.32
C HIS A 105 -1.70 3.47 -6.44
N ILE A 106 -0.56 2.96 -6.86
CA ILE A 106 0.72 3.29 -6.27
C ILE A 106 1.65 3.85 -7.34
N TYR A 107 2.27 4.98 -7.03
CA TYR A 107 3.07 5.75 -7.97
C TYR A 107 4.48 5.98 -7.43
N GLY A 108 5.46 5.93 -8.32
CA GLY A 108 6.82 6.38 -8.08
C GLY A 108 7.06 7.77 -8.63
N PHE A 109 7.80 8.61 -7.90
CA PHE A 109 8.19 9.95 -8.33
C PHE A 109 9.69 10.18 -8.19
N LYS A 110 10.24 11.08 -9.01
CA LYS A 110 11.64 11.53 -8.94
C LYS A 110 11.88 12.49 -7.76
N ILE A 111 13.13 12.74 -7.40
CA ILE A 111 13.47 13.77 -6.38
C ILE A 111 13.37 15.16 -7.02
N GLY A 112 12.81 16.14 -6.30
CA GLY A 112 12.62 17.51 -6.81
C GLY A 112 11.24 18.13 -6.56
N GLY A 113 10.36 17.48 -5.78
CA GLY A 113 9.07 18.06 -5.38
C GLY A 113 8.03 18.20 -6.50
N GLY A 114 8.35 17.79 -7.73
CA GLY A 114 7.47 17.90 -8.89
C GLY A 114 6.46 16.77 -9.04
N THR A 115 5.55 16.96 -9.99
CA THR A 115 4.59 15.98 -10.54
C THR A 115 5.25 14.94 -11.45
N THR A 116 6.58 14.98 -11.61
CA THR A 116 7.33 14.10 -12.51
C THR A 116 7.37 12.68 -11.97
N THR A 117 6.47 11.86 -12.50
CA THR A 117 6.39 10.44 -12.28
C THR A 117 7.68 9.75 -12.75
N ALA A 118 8.17 8.81 -11.96
CA ALA A 118 9.29 7.97 -12.35
C ALA A 118 8.85 6.99 -13.45
N THR A 119 9.71 6.74 -14.43
CA THR A 119 9.44 5.78 -15.51
C THR A 119 10.10 4.41 -15.25
N ASN A 120 11.00 4.34 -14.26
CA ASN A 120 11.68 3.12 -13.87
C ASN A 120 11.96 3.09 -12.36
N ALA A 121 12.39 1.92 -11.89
CA ALA A 121 12.75 1.72 -10.49
C ALA A 121 13.90 2.64 -10.05
N LEU A 122 14.95 2.83 -10.85
CA LEU A 122 16.14 3.62 -10.51
C LEU A 122 15.81 5.07 -10.17
N ASP A 123 14.97 5.70 -11.01
CA ASP A 123 14.48 7.07 -10.89
C ASP A 123 13.50 7.28 -9.74
N THR A 124 12.90 6.20 -9.23
CA THR A 124 11.93 6.28 -8.13
C THR A 124 12.65 6.70 -6.85
N LYS A 125 12.37 7.91 -6.34
CA LYS A 125 12.91 8.44 -5.07
C LYS A 125 11.81 8.76 -4.05
N GLN A 126 10.55 8.79 -4.49
CA GLN A 126 9.38 8.91 -3.64
C GLN A 126 8.32 7.91 -4.10
N VAL A 127 7.48 7.46 -3.17
CA VAL A 127 6.36 6.56 -3.44
C VAL A 127 5.09 7.18 -2.89
N GLN A 128 4.05 7.27 -3.71
CA GLN A 128 2.73 7.71 -3.33
C GLN A 128 1.74 6.55 -3.36
N LEU A 129 1.03 6.37 -2.26
CA LEU A 129 -0.07 5.43 -2.14
C LEU A 129 -1.40 6.19 -2.21
N ASN A 130 -2.22 5.84 -3.18
CA ASN A 130 -3.60 6.31 -3.31
C ASN A 130 -4.54 5.12 -3.20
N LEU A 131 -5.50 5.19 -2.28
CA LEU A 131 -6.54 4.18 -2.19
C LEU A 131 -7.87 4.77 -1.77
N THR A 132 -8.94 4.16 -2.24
CA THR A 132 -10.29 4.39 -1.74
C THR A 132 -10.83 3.07 -1.24
N ALA A 133 -11.39 3.05 -0.04
CA ALA A 133 -12.07 1.90 0.53
C ALA A 133 -13.53 2.24 0.78
N SER A 134 -14.44 1.34 0.40
CA SER A 134 -15.86 1.51 0.67
C SER A 134 -16.46 0.31 1.39
N ARG A 135 -17.38 0.55 2.32
CA ARG A 135 -18.14 -0.52 2.97
C ARG A 135 -19.63 -0.29 2.75
N THR A 136 -20.31 -1.32 2.25
CA THR A 136 -21.77 -1.36 2.13
C THR A 136 -22.32 -2.35 3.16
N SER A 137 -23.28 -1.93 3.98
CA SER A 137 -23.98 -2.85 4.89
C SER A 137 -25.18 -3.45 4.16
N THR A 138 -25.32 -4.78 4.17
CA THR A 138 -26.41 -5.50 3.48
C THR A 138 -27.81 -5.16 3.97
N THR A 139 -27.93 -4.51 5.13
CA THR A 139 -29.21 -4.07 5.72
C THR A 139 -29.46 -2.56 5.61
N VAL A 140 -28.51 -1.78 5.09
CA VAL A 140 -28.65 -0.32 4.99
C VAL A 140 -27.88 0.20 3.77
N VAL A 141 -28.59 0.87 2.84
CA VAL A 141 -28.02 1.60 1.71
C VAL A 141 -27.30 2.86 2.23
N THR A 142 -26.13 2.68 2.84
CA THR A 142 -25.22 3.78 3.15
C THR A 142 -23.80 3.25 2.94
N ALA A 143 -23.18 3.67 1.84
CA ALA A 143 -21.77 3.42 1.58
C ALA A 143 -20.95 4.39 2.43
N THR A 144 -19.97 3.87 3.16
CA THR A 144 -18.96 4.69 3.83
C THR A 144 -17.70 4.65 2.99
N ASP A 145 -17.27 5.79 2.48
CA ASP A 145 -16.09 5.93 1.64
C ASP A 145 -14.95 6.59 2.42
N LEU A 146 -13.78 5.97 2.39
CA LEU A 146 -12.53 6.53 2.90
C LEU A 146 -11.56 6.70 1.73
N VAL A 147 -11.20 7.95 1.43
CA VAL A 147 -10.18 8.29 0.44
C VAL A 147 -8.86 8.59 1.16
N LEU A 148 -7.80 7.90 0.77
CA LEU A 148 -6.48 8.03 1.33
C LEU A 148 -5.45 8.31 0.23
N SER A 149 -4.62 9.32 0.45
CA SER A 149 -3.48 9.65 -0.40
C SER A 149 -2.31 10.06 0.48
N ALA A 150 -1.17 9.41 0.32
CA ALA A 150 0.03 9.74 1.08
C ALA A 150 1.29 9.52 0.24
N ARG A 151 2.25 10.44 0.33
CA ARG A 151 3.52 10.37 -0.38
C ARG A 151 4.69 10.34 0.60
N PHE A 152 5.63 9.43 0.35
CA PHE A 152 6.78 9.16 1.22
C PHE A 152 8.07 9.17 0.41
N ILE A 153 9.15 9.69 0.99
CA ILE A 153 10.49 9.71 0.39
C ILE A 153 11.25 8.44 0.80
N LEU A 154 11.89 7.79 -0.17
CA LEU A 154 12.82 6.67 0.05
C LEU A 154 14.14 7.23 0.59
N ARG A 155 14.30 7.27 1.92
CA ARG A 155 15.47 7.93 2.56
C ARG A 155 16.77 7.15 2.43
N ASN A 156 16.68 5.82 2.50
CA ASN A 156 17.85 4.94 2.52
C ASN A 156 18.21 4.39 1.14
N LYS A 157 17.50 4.81 0.08
CA LYS A 157 17.73 4.27 -1.25
C LYS A 157 19.07 4.75 -1.79
N SER A 158 19.94 3.81 -2.14
CA SER A 158 21.22 4.11 -2.76
C SER A 158 21.03 4.80 -4.12
N VAL A 159 21.91 5.75 -4.42
CA VAL A 159 22.05 6.33 -5.75
C VAL A 159 23.21 5.58 -6.40
N THR A 160 22.93 4.44 -7.02
CA THR A 160 23.88 3.83 -7.94
C THR A 160 23.64 4.40 -9.33
N ILE A 161 24.65 5.11 -9.82
CA ILE A 161 24.80 5.66 -11.17
C ILE A 161 25.13 4.55 -12.16
#